data_AF-U7NQU1-F1
#
_entry.id   AF-U7NQU1-F1
#
_cell.length_a   1.000
_cell.length_b   1.000
_cell.length_c   1.000
_cell.angle_alpha   90.00
_cell.angle_beta   90.00
_cell.angle_gamma   90.00
#
_symmetry.space_group_name_H-M   'P 1'
#
loop_
_entity.id
_entity.type
_entity.pdbx_description
1 polymer ?
#
loop_
_entity_poly.entity_id
_entity_poly.type
_entity_poly.pdbx_seq_one_letter_code
_entity_poly.pdbx_strand_id
1 'polypeptide(L)'
;MNALIYWLDMAGVIVFALSGVVLACRTRMDPFGMLVLAAVTGIGGGTLRDMVLGVGPVFWVTDPTYLWVILVTVGLAIIGFHYIHRLSRGFLPVADAFGLALFVVIGAHKTLQLQMPGLVAVLMGMMTGVAGGMVRDMLARRVPMVLREEIYATAAIAGGIAYVGLDALGAPGPLAVAVSLATTLGLRLAAIHWHLALPTFAWVVIPSASEAASPADQKVAPPASPHEPPRPKVRVRMIRPEQSRRRKNRP
;
A
#
# COMPACT_ATOMS: atom_id res chain seq x y z
N MET A 1 19.22 -15.64 -13.66
CA MET A 1 18.14 -15.16 -12.78
C MET A 1 18.66 -14.19 -11.72
N ASN A 2 19.67 -14.57 -10.95
CA ASN A 2 20.09 -13.84 -9.75
C ASN A 2 20.53 -12.39 -10.01
N ALA A 3 21.27 -12.14 -11.10
CA ALA A 3 21.67 -10.77 -11.46
C ALA A 3 20.47 -9.86 -11.79
N LEU A 4 19.47 -10.39 -12.50
CA LEU A 4 18.24 -9.64 -12.81
C LEU A 4 17.51 -9.25 -11.52
N ILE A 5 17.32 -10.21 -10.61
CA ILE A 5 16.64 -9.98 -9.33
C ILE A 5 17.41 -8.97 -8.48
N TYR A 6 18.74 -9.06 -8.43
CA TYR A 6 19.59 -8.10 -7.71
C TYR A 6 19.41 -6.66 -8.22
N TRP A 7 19.41 -6.45 -9.54
CA TRP A 7 19.19 -5.12 -10.11
C TRP A 7 17.76 -4.61 -9.89
N LEU A 8 16.76 -5.50 -9.90
CA LEU A 8 15.39 -5.16 -9.55
C LEU A 8 15.25 -4.79 -8.07
N ASP A 9 16.00 -5.47 -7.18
CA ASP A 9 16.04 -5.16 -5.75
C ASP A 9 16.64 -3.76 -5.53
N MET A 10 17.77 -3.48 -6.19
CA MET A 10 18.38 -2.16 -6.12
C MET A 10 17.45 -1.05 -6.66
N ALA A 11 16.77 -1.30 -7.79
CA ALA A 11 15.76 -0.38 -8.32
C ALA A 11 14.58 -0.20 -7.33
N GLY A 12 14.12 -1.27 -6.70
CA GLY A 12 13.06 -1.23 -5.70
C GLY A 12 13.44 -0.37 -4.49
N VAL A 13 14.66 -0.55 -3.98
CA VAL A 13 15.21 0.23 -2.87
C VAL A 13 15.33 1.71 -3.23
N ILE A 14 15.81 2.05 -4.44
CA ILE A 14 15.87 3.44 -4.92
C ILE A 14 14.47 4.05 -4.96
N VAL A 15 13.51 3.35 -5.58
CA VAL A 15 12.14 3.84 -5.76
C VAL A 15 11.45 4.06 -4.41
N PHE A 16 11.58 3.11 -3.47
CA PHE A 16 11.00 3.23 -2.14
C PHE A 16 11.71 4.27 -1.27
N ALA A 17 13.05 4.34 -1.32
CA ALA A 17 13.80 5.40 -0.66
C ALA A 17 13.34 6.78 -1.15
N LEU A 18 13.19 6.95 -2.47
CA LEU A 18 12.69 8.20 -3.06
C LEU A 18 11.25 8.51 -2.63
N SER A 19 10.38 7.50 -2.52
CA SER A 19 9.03 7.69 -1.97
C SER A 19 9.04 8.16 -0.50
N GLY A 20 9.98 7.64 0.30
CA GLY A 20 10.24 8.05 1.67
C GLY A 20 10.75 9.49 1.74
N VAL A 21 11.70 9.87 0.89
CA VAL A 21 12.19 11.25 0.78
C VAL A 21 11.06 12.22 0.45
N VAL A 22 10.24 11.91 -0.55
CA VAL A 22 9.11 12.75 -0.94
C VAL A 22 8.15 12.94 0.23
N LEU A 23 7.87 11.88 1.01
CA LEU A 23 6.99 11.98 2.17
C LEU A 23 7.61 12.77 3.32
N ALA A 24 8.91 12.62 3.57
CA ALA A 24 9.66 13.37 4.57
C ALA A 24 9.62 14.87 4.27
N CYS A 25 9.85 15.26 3.01
CA CYS A 25 9.72 16.64 2.55
C CYS A 25 8.31 17.21 2.81
N ARG A 26 7.26 16.42 2.53
CA ARG A 26 5.86 16.85 2.77
C ARG A 26 5.51 16.99 4.25
N THR A 27 6.21 16.27 5.11
CA THR A 27 5.99 16.27 6.55
C THR A 27 6.97 17.21 7.28
N ARG A 28 7.78 17.97 6.52
CA ARG A 28 8.78 18.93 7.03
C ARG A 28 9.77 18.30 8.01
N MET A 29 10.23 17.09 7.70
CA MET A 29 11.29 16.41 8.45
C MET A 29 12.67 17.02 8.10
N ASP A 30 13.60 16.97 9.03
CA ASP A 30 15.00 17.33 8.84
C ASP A 30 15.74 16.28 7.96
N PRO A 31 16.96 16.56 7.47
CA PRO A 31 17.71 15.61 6.64
C PRO A 31 17.93 14.25 7.31
N PHE A 32 18.08 14.23 8.64
CA PHE A 32 18.19 12.99 9.40
C PHE A 32 16.87 12.20 9.38
N GLY A 33 15.73 12.83 9.68
CA GLY A 33 14.42 12.21 9.57
C GLY A 33 14.11 11.73 8.16
N MET A 34 14.55 12.47 7.13
CA MET A 34 14.46 12.06 5.73
C MET A 34 15.25 10.79 5.44
N LEU A 35 16.50 10.70 5.90
CA LEU A 35 17.33 9.52 5.74
C LEU A 35 16.71 8.30 6.43
N VAL A 36 16.26 8.46 7.67
CA VAL A 36 15.60 7.38 8.42
C VAL A 36 14.33 6.91 7.69
N LEU A 37 13.48 7.84 7.26
CA LEU A 37 12.24 7.47 6.55
C LEU A 37 12.53 6.78 5.22
N ALA A 38 13.51 7.26 4.45
CA ALA A 38 13.94 6.66 3.20
C ALA A 38 14.49 5.24 3.42
N ALA A 39 15.36 5.06 4.41
CA ALA A 39 15.92 3.76 4.77
C ALA A 39 14.82 2.77 5.17
N VAL A 40 13.98 3.13 6.14
CA VAL A 40 12.90 2.26 6.61
C VAL A 40 11.92 1.91 5.49
N THR A 41 11.64 2.84 4.57
CA THR A 41 10.79 2.52 3.41
C THR A 41 11.48 1.54 2.47
N GLY A 42 12.75 1.78 2.12
CA GLY A 42 13.51 0.98 1.16
C GLY A 42 13.80 -0.44 1.63
N ILE A 43 14.29 -0.59 2.87
CA ILE A 43 14.72 -1.89 3.40
C ILE A 43 13.74 -2.55 4.38
N GLY A 44 12.74 -1.83 4.88
CA GLY A 44 11.84 -2.34 5.92
C GLY A 44 11.02 -3.55 5.49
N GLY A 45 10.49 -3.56 4.26
CA GLY A 45 9.72 -4.67 3.73
C GLY A 45 10.53 -5.96 3.57
N GLY A 46 11.72 -5.86 2.97
CA GLY A 46 12.66 -6.98 2.85
C GLY A 46 13.18 -7.49 4.19
N THR A 47 13.35 -6.58 5.17
CA THR A 47 13.76 -6.93 6.53
C THR A 47 12.68 -7.76 7.22
N LEU A 48 11.42 -7.32 7.15
CA LEU A 48 10.31 -8.06 7.72
C LEU A 48 10.14 -9.44 7.08
N ARG A 49 10.24 -9.51 5.74
CA ARG A 49 10.25 -10.78 5.00
C ARG A 49 11.33 -11.73 5.51
N ASP A 50 12.58 -11.26 5.58
CA ASP A 50 13.72 -12.10 5.97
C ASP A 50 13.56 -12.60 7.42
N MET A 51 13.08 -11.74 8.33
CA MET A 51 12.77 -12.13 9.72
C MET A 51 11.67 -13.18 9.81
N VAL A 52 10.57 -13.01 9.06
CA VAL A 52 9.45 -13.96 9.06
C VAL A 52 9.86 -15.31 8.47
N LEU A 53 10.72 -15.32 7.46
CA LEU A 53 11.24 -16.53 6.84
C LEU A 53 12.41 -17.17 7.63
N GLY A 54 12.84 -16.57 8.74
CA GLY A 54 13.97 -17.07 9.54
C GLY A 54 15.32 -16.94 8.83
N VAL A 55 15.44 -16.04 7.84
CA VAL A 55 16.68 -15.78 7.11
C VAL A 55 17.47 -14.70 7.83
N GLY A 56 18.58 -15.09 8.47
CA GLY A 56 19.51 -14.19 9.14
C GLY A 56 20.96 -14.43 8.68
N PRO A 57 21.81 -13.39 8.60
CA PRO A 57 21.53 -11.96 8.80
C PRO A 57 20.66 -11.36 7.69
N VAL A 58 20.01 -10.22 7.97
CA VAL A 58 19.16 -9.53 6.98
C VAL A 58 19.97 -8.99 5.79
N PHE A 59 19.36 -8.89 4.62
CA PHE A 59 20.06 -8.65 3.35
C PHE A 59 20.97 -7.41 3.31
N TRP A 60 20.60 -6.31 3.95
CA TRP A 60 21.39 -5.07 3.98
C TRP A 60 22.54 -5.11 5.01
N VAL A 61 22.53 -6.08 5.93
CA VAL A 61 23.66 -6.38 6.82
C VAL A 61 24.69 -7.24 6.07
N THR A 62 24.21 -8.19 5.27
CA THR A 62 25.10 -9.03 4.45
C THR A 62 25.72 -8.26 3.28
N ASP A 63 24.96 -7.32 2.71
CA ASP A 63 25.42 -6.47 1.61
C ASP A 63 25.19 -4.99 1.94
N PRO A 64 26.22 -4.26 2.41
CA PRO A 64 26.09 -2.84 2.74
C PRO A 64 25.81 -1.93 1.54
N THR A 65 25.86 -2.44 0.30
CA THR A 65 25.55 -1.66 -0.91
C THR A 65 24.16 -1.05 -0.85
N TYR A 66 23.18 -1.74 -0.25
CA TYR A 66 21.83 -1.22 -0.04
C TYR A 66 21.81 0.08 0.78
N LEU A 67 22.67 0.20 1.79
CA LEU A 67 22.78 1.40 2.61
C LEU A 67 23.40 2.56 1.84
N TRP A 68 24.43 2.28 1.03
CA TRP A 68 25.04 3.27 0.14
C TRP A 68 24.04 3.78 -0.91
N VAL A 69 23.23 2.89 -1.49
CA VAL A 69 22.19 3.27 -2.45
C VAL A 69 21.15 4.19 -1.81
N ILE A 70 20.72 3.89 -0.58
CA ILE A 70 19.81 4.79 0.16
C ILE A 70 20.48 6.15 0.40
N LEU A 71 21.72 6.16 0.88
CA LEU A 71 22.45 7.39 1.18
C LEU A 71 22.63 8.28 -0.06
N VAL A 72 23.03 7.68 -1.18
CA VAL A 72 23.15 8.38 -2.47
C VAL A 72 21.79 8.88 -2.95
N THR A 73 20.72 8.07 -2.84
CA THR A 73 19.36 8.49 -3.23
C THR A 73 18.91 9.71 -2.42
N VAL A 74 19.13 9.70 -1.10
CA VAL A 74 18.79 10.83 -0.22
C VAL A 74 19.67 12.05 -0.53
N GLY A 75 20.98 11.87 -0.71
CA GLY A 75 21.91 12.95 -1.05
C GLY A 75 21.56 13.64 -2.37
N LEU A 76 21.27 12.86 -3.42
CA LEU A 76 20.81 13.38 -4.71
C LEU A 76 19.46 14.09 -4.59
N ALA A 77 18.56 13.58 -3.77
CA ALA A 77 17.27 14.20 -3.56
C ALA A 77 17.37 15.54 -2.80
N ILE A 78 18.31 15.67 -1.86
CA ILE A 78 18.60 16.94 -1.19
C ILE A 78 19.15 17.98 -2.18
N ILE A 79 20.09 17.59 -3.05
CA ILE A 79 20.62 18.48 -4.10
C ILE A 79 19.51 18.89 -5.08
N GLY A 80 18.65 17.93 -5.46
CA GLY A 80 17.50 18.12 -6.35
C GLY A 80 16.26 18.72 -5.70
N PHE A 81 16.34 19.21 -4.46
CA PHE A 81 15.18 19.59 -3.63
C PHE A 81 14.22 20.58 -4.33
N HIS A 82 14.76 21.51 -5.13
CA HIS A 82 13.97 22.50 -5.86
C HIS A 82 12.98 21.85 -6.86
N TYR A 83 13.34 20.71 -7.46
CA TYR A 83 12.49 19.98 -8.39
C TYR A 83 11.47 19.10 -7.67
N ILE A 84 11.84 18.50 -6.53
CA ILE A 84 11.02 17.54 -5.78
C ILE A 84 9.74 18.17 -5.24
N HIS A 85 9.78 19.44 -4.82
CA HIS A 85 8.60 20.13 -4.30
C HIS A 85 7.43 20.16 -5.31
N ARG A 86 7.74 20.23 -6.62
CA ARG A 86 6.76 20.27 -7.72
C ARG A 86 6.14 18.91 -8.04
N LEU A 87 6.81 17.80 -7.69
CA LEU A 87 6.37 16.43 -8.01
C LEU A 87 5.34 15.85 -7.00
N SER A 88 5.03 16.55 -5.91
CA SER A 88 4.59 15.93 -4.65
C SER A 88 3.22 15.22 -4.60
N ARG A 89 2.26 15.51 -5.50
CA ARG A 89 0.89 14.94 -5.38
C ARG A 89 0.69 13.64 -6.16
N GLY A 90 1.16 13.57 -7.41
CA GLY A 90 1.01 12.37 -8.25
C GLY A 90 2.19 11.40 -8.15
N PHE A 91 3.38 11.91 -7.81
CA PHE A 91 4.59 11.09 -7.85
C PHE A 91 4.63 10.01 -6.76
N LEU A 92 4.20 10.32 -5.53
CA LEU A 92 4.31 9.38 -4.41
C LEU A 92 3.51 8.08 -4.66
N PRO A 93 2.22 8.12 -5.05
CA PRO A 93 1.49 6.90 -5.39
C PRO A 93 2.09 6.11 -6.56
N VAL A 94 2.66 6.80 -7.53
CA VAL A 94 3.27 6.16 -8.71
C VAL A 94 4.59 5.47 -8.33
N ALA A 95 5.49 6.16 -7.63
CA ALA A 95 6.72 5.57 -7.11
C ALA A 95 6.41 4.37 -6.20
N ASP A 96 5.42 4.52 -5.32
CA ASP A 96 4.95 3.43 -4.47
C ASP A 96 4.44 2.22 -5.29
N ALA A 97 3.69 2.44 -6.38
CA ALA A 97 3.25 1.37 -7.27
C ALA A 97 4.43 0.63 -7.95
N PHE A 98 5.47 1.35 -8.36
CA PHE A 98 6.68 0.75 -8.93
C PHE A 98 7.42 -0.12 -7.90
N GLY A 99 7.66 0.42 -6.70
CA GLY A 99 8.34 -0.35 -5.65
C GLY A 99 7.52 -1.54 -5.19
N LEU A 100 6.19 -1.41 -5.09
CA LEU A 100 5.27 -2.51 -4.80
C LEU A 100 5.41 -3.64 -5.83
N ALA A 101 5.39 -3.31 -7.13
CA ALA A 101 5.53 -4.31 -8.19
C ALA A 101 6.86 -5.05 -8.13
N LEU A 102 7.96 -4.32 -7.92
CA LEU A 102 9.31 -4.90 -7.81
C LEU A 102 9.41 -5.85 -6.61
N PHE A 103 9.01 -5.38 -5.43
CA PHE A 103 9.16 -6.17 -4.20
C PHE A 103 8.21 -7.35 -4.10
N VAL A 104 7.05 -7.31 -4.76
CA VAL A 104 6.16 -8.48 -4.88
C VAL A 104 6.89 -9.63 -5.59
N VAL A 105 7.56 -9.35 -6.70
CA VAL A 105 8.32 -10.36 -7.45
C VAL A 105 9.52 -10.84 -6.65
N ILE A 106 10.30 -9.94 -6.06
CA ILE A 106 11.51 -10.29 -5.30
C ILE A 106 11.13 -11.13 -4.06
N GLY A 107 10.08 -10.73 -3.35
CA GLY A 107 9.59 -11.46 -2.18
C GLY A 107 9.07 -12.85 -2.53
N ALA A 108 8.27 -12.97 -3.60
CA ALA A 108 7.79 -14.27 -4.07
C ALA A 108 8.95 -15.17 -4.54
N HIS A 109 9.87 -14.63 -5.35
CA HIS A 109 11.04 -15.35 -5.84
C HIS A 109 11.90 -15.89 -4.70
N LYS A 110 12.29 -15.04 -3.74
CA LYS A 110 13.12 -15.46 -2.61
C LYS A 110 12.43 -16.53 -1.77
N THR A 111 11.12 -16.42 -1.59
CA THR A 111 10.34 -17.40 -0.81
C THR A 111 10.29 -18.77 -1.51
N LEU A 112 10.09 -18.80 -2.83
CA LEU A 112 10.16 -20.05 -3.60
C LEU A 112 11.57 -20.65 -3.61
N GLN A 113 12.62 -19.82 -3.65
CA GLN A 113 14.01 -20.31 -3.54
C GLN A 113 14.27 -21.02 -2.21
N LEU A 114 13.59 -20.62 -1.13
CA LEU A 114 13.64 -21.31 0.17
C LEU A 114 12.75 -22.56 0.23
N GLN A 115 12.24 -23.05 -0.91
CA GLN A 115 11.37 -24.23 -1.02
C GLN A 115 10.08 -24.12 -0.20
N MET A 116 9.61 -22.89 0.04
CA MET A 116 8.36 -22.66 0.76
C MET A 116 7.14 -22.82 -0.17
N PRO A 117 5.96 -23.18 0.35
CA PRO A 117 4.76 -23.37 -0.46
C PRO A 117 4.37 -22.11 -1.25
N GLY A 118 3.78 -22.29 -2.44
CA GLY A 118 3.41 -21.18 -3.32
C GLY A 118 2.48 -20.15 -2.67
N LEU A 119 1.55 -20.58 -1.81
CA LEU A 119 0.70 -19.66 -1.04
C LEU A 119 1.53 -18.71 -0.15
N VAL A 120 2.56 -19.25 0.52
CA VAL A 120 3.46 -18.46 1.37
C VAL A 120 4.26 -17.49 0.50
N ALA A 121 4.70 -17.90 -0.69
CA ALA A 121 5.40 -17.01 -1.62
C ALA A 121 4.55 -15.82 -2.08
N VAL A 122 3.27 -16.02 -2.38
CA VAL A 122 2.35 -14.91 -2.72
C VAL A 122 2.22 -13.95 -1.54
N LEU A 123 1.98 -14.47 -0.33
CA LEU A 123 1.83 -13.66 0.87
C LEU A 123 3.10 -12.90 1.24
N MET A 124 4.27 -13.54 1.12
CA MET A 124 5.56 -12.90 1.35
C MET A 124 5.88 -11.83 0.30
N GLY A 125 5.54 -12.06 -0.98
CA GLY A 125 5.64 -11.04 -2.02
C GLY A 125 4.83 -9.79 -1.66
N MET A 126 3.54 -9.98 -1.35
CA MET A 126 2.67 -8.87 -0.90
C MET A 126 3.22 -8.18 0.35
N MET A 127 3.61 -8.93 1.39
CA MET A 127 4.15 -8.37 2.62
C MET A 127 5.39 -7.53 2.36
N THR A 128 6.32 -8.03 1.55
CA THR A 128 7.57 -7.34 1.19
C THR A 128 7.28 -5.99 0.55
N GLY A 129 6.36 -5.95 -0.43
CA GLY A 129 6.02 -4.70 -1.12
C GLY A 129 5.20 -3.73 -0.28
N VAL A 130 4.30 -4.22 0.57
CA VAL A 130 3.39 -3.36 1.35
C VAL A 130 4.04 -2.83 2.63
N ALA A 131 4.82 -3.65 3.34
CA ALA A 131 5.29 -3.33 4.68
C ALA A 131 6.20 -2.09 4.72
N GLY A 132 7.07 -1.89 3.72
CA GLY A 132 7.90 -0.69 3.62
C GLY A 132 7.06 0.59 3.55
N GLY A 133 6.06 0.62 2.67
CA GLY A 133 5.12 1.74 2.53
C GLY A 133 4.24 1.94 3.77
N MET A 134 3.85 0.87 4.46
CA MET A 134 3.10 0.95 5.71
C MET A 134 3.90 1.65 6.81
N VAL A 135 5.12 1.20 7.07
CA VAL A 135 5.97 1.78 8.11
C VAL A 135 6.29 3.24 7.79
N ARG A 136 6.58 3.54 6.51
CA ARG A 136 6.73 4.91 6.01
C ARG A 136 5.54 5.80 6.39
N ASP A 137 4.33 5.36 6.07
CA ASP A 137 3.13 6.16 6.29
C ASP A 137 2.83 6.34 7.78
N MET A 138 3.06 5.30 8.60
CA MET A 138 2.89 5.36 10.06
C MET A 138 3.87 6.33 10.72
N LEU A 139 5.16 6.29 10.34
CA LEU A 139 6.17 7.23 10.83
C LEU A 139 5.86 8.68 10.43
N ALA A 140 5.25 8.86 9.25
CA ALA A 140 4.77 10.16 8.80
C ALA A 140 3.39 10.57 9.37
N ARG A 141 2.84 9.80 10.33
CA ARG A 141 1.52 10.03 10.95
C ARG A 141 0.38 10.09 9.93
N ARG A 142 0.44 9.27 8.90
CA ARG A 142 -0.61 9.08 7.89
C ARG A 142 -1.17 7.67 7.99
N VAL A 143 -2.45 7.52 7.67
CA VAL A 143 -3.02 6.18 7.52
C VAL A 143 -2.40 5.55 6.26
N PRO A 144 -1.81 4.34 6.37
CA PRO A 144 -1.16 3.64 5.27
C PRO A 144 -2.00 3.53 4.00
N MET A 145 -1.36 3.65 2.83
CA MET A 145 -2.03 3.52 1.54
C MET A 145 -2.77 2.18 1.39
N VAL A 146 -2.20 1.08 1.89
CA VAL A 146 -2.86 -0.24 1.85
C VAL A 146 -4.19 -0.29 2.62
N LEU A 147 -4.36 0.53 3.65
CA LEU A 147 -5.59 0.59 4.43
C LEU A 147 -6.62 1.58 3.85
N ARG A 148 -6.23 2.37 2.86
CA ARG A 148 -7.09 3.38 2.21
C ARG A 148 -7.50 2.98 0.80
N GLU A 149 -6.60 2.34 0.07
CA GLU A 149 -6.77 1.99 -1.33
C GLU A 149 -6.95 0.48 -1.45
N GLU A 150 -8.15 0.07 -1.86
CA GLU A 150 -8.49 -1.35 -1.88
C GLU A 150 -7.80 -2.10 -3.04
N ILE A 151 -7.44 -1.40 -4.12
CA ILE A 151 -6.63 -1.93 -5.24
C ILE A 151 -5.13 -1.76 -4.95
N TYR A 152 -4.73 -2.01 -3.71
CA TYR A 152 -3.32 -2.02 -3.28
C TYR A 152 -2.87 -3.46 -3.03
N ALA A 153 -3.37 -4.06 -1.95
CA ALA A 153 -3.05 -5.43 -1.58
C ALA A 153 -3.52 -6.43 -2.64
N THR A 154 -4.68 -6.19 -3.26
CA THR A 154 -5.23 -7.07 -4.30
C THR A 154 -4.37 -7.08 -5.56
N ALA A 155 -3.78 -5.94 -5.95
CA ALA A 155 -2.83 -5.89 -7.06
C ALA A 155 -1.55 -6.66 -6.75
N ALA A 156 -1.04 -6.55 -5.51
CA ALA A 156 0.12 -7.31 -5.05
C ALA A 156 -0.12 -8.82 -5.02
N ILE A 157 -1.30 -9.24 -4.55
CA ILE A 157 -1.73 -10.65 -4.58
C ILE A 157 -1.81 -11.15 -6.02
N ALA A 158 -2.45 -10.40 -6.92
CA ALA A 158 -2.58 -10.78 -8.32
C ALA A 158 -1.22 -10.96 -9.01
N GLY A 159 -0.27 -10.06 -8.75
CA GLY A 159 1.11 -10.20 -9.21
C GLY A 159 1.80 -11.43 -8.65
N GLY A 160 1.74 -11.63 -7.33
CA GLY A 160 2.32 -12.80 -6.67
C GLY A 160 1.76 -14.12 -7.22
N ILE A 161 0.44 -14.21 -7.44
CA ILE A 161 -0.20 -15.37 -8.06
C ILE A 161 0.31 -15.57 -9.49
N ALA A 162 0.41 -14.51 -10.29
CA ALA A 162 0.93 -14.59 -11.65
C ALA A 162 2.38 -15.10 -11.67
N TYR A 163 3.22 -14.63 -10.75
CA TYR A 163 4.59 -15.09 -10.61
C TYR A 163 4.66 -16.58 -10.24
N VAL A 164 4.01 -16.98 -9.14
CA VAL A 164 4.02 -18.35 -8.62
C VAL A 164 3.38 -19.32 -9.62
N GLY A 165 2.31 -18.91 -10.30
CA GLY A 165 1.64 -19.73 -11.31
C GLY A 165 2.52 -19.98 -12.53
N LEU A 166 3.24 -18.96 -13.02
CA LEU A 166 4.17 -19.12 -14.15
C LEU A 166 5.39 -19.96 -13.77
N ASP A 167 5.91 -19.79 -12.55
CA ASP A 167 7.00 -20.62 -12.02
C ASP A 167 6.58 -22.10 -11.94
N ALA A 168 5.37 -22.37 -11.43
CA ALA A 168 4.82 -23.73 -11.36
C ALA A 168 4.58 -24.38 -12.75
N LEU A 169 4.36 -23.58 -13.78
CA LEU A 169 4.24 -24.04 -15.18
C LEU A 169 5.60 -24.24 -15.87
N GLY A 170 6.72 -23.96 -15.18
CA GLY A 170 8.06 -24.06 -15.76
C GLY A 170 8.36 -22.97 -16.79
N ALA A 171 7.67 -21.83 -16.73
CA ALA A 171 7.92 -20.71 -17.63
C ALA A 171 9.34 -20.12 -17.41
N PRO A 172 9.96 -19.51 -18.44
CA PRO A 172 11.24 -18.84 -18.27
C PRO A 172 11.16 -17.75 -17.21
N GLY A 173 12.06 -17.73 -16.22
CA GLY A 173 11.95 -16.79 -15.11
C GLY A 173 11.91 -15.29 -15.49
N PRO A 174 12.62 -14.80 -16.54
CA PRO A 174 12.44 -13.42 -17.01
C PRO A 174 10.99 -13.12 -17.46
N LEU A 175 10.30 -14.10 -18.04
CA LEU A 175 8.90 -13.99 -18.43
C LEU A 175 8.00 -13.93 -17.19
N ALA A 176 8.24 -14.81 -16.20
CA ALA A 176 7.49 -14.79 -14.93
C ALA A 176 7.63 -13.45 -14.20
N VAL A 177 8.85 -12.92 -14.14
CA VAL A 177 9.17 -11.58 -13.59
C VAL A 177 8.41 -10.49 -14.36
N ALA A 178 8.51 -10.48 -15.69
CA ALA A 178 7.90 -9.47 -16.53
C ALA A 178 6.36 -9.46 -16.41
N VAL A 179 5.73 -10.63 -16.43
CA VAL A 179 4.28 -10.75 -16.28
C VAL A 179 3.83 -10.29 -14.90
N SER A 180 4.47 -10.74 -13.82
CA SER A 180 4.11 -10.31 -12.47
C SER A 180 4.30 -8.80 -12.24
N LEU A 181 5.39 -8.22 -12.77
CA LEU A 181 5.61 -6.78 -12.76
C LEU A 181 4.49 -6.05 -13.52
N ALA A 182 4.19 -6.48 -14.74
CA ALA A 182 3.15 -5.88 -15.56
C ALA A 182 1.77 -5.99 -14.92
N THR A 183 1.42 -7.13 -14.32
CA THR A 183 0.15 -7.33 -13.61
C THR A 183 0.06 -6.41 -12.40
N THR A 184 1.07 -6.39 -11.53
CA THR A 184 1.04 -5.57 -10.30
C THR A 184 1.02 -4.08 -10.63
N LEU A 185 1.95 -3.64 -11.48
CA LEU A 185 2.10 -2.25 -11.86
C LEU A 185 0.91 -1.77 -12.67
N GLY A 186 0.45 -2.58 -13.64
CA GLY A 186 -0.71 -2.26 -14.48
C GLY A 186 -1.97 -2.05 -13.66
N LEU A 187 -2.27 -2.96 -12.71
CA LEU A 187 -3.42 -2.82 -11.81
C LEU A 187 -3.30 -1.60 -10.91
N ARG A 188 -2.12 -1.31 -10.36
CA ARG A 188 -1.91 -0.13 -9.51
C ARG A 188 -2.02 1.18 -10.28
N LEU A 189 -1.38 1.29 -11.44
CA LEU A 189 -1.45 2.49 -12.28
C LEU A 189 -2.86 2.71 -12.82
N ALA A 190 -3.55 1.64 -13.23
CA ALA A 190 -4.97 1.69 -13.58
C ALA A 190 -5.82 2.23 -12.42
N ALA A 191 -5.60 1.72 -11.21
CA ALA A 191 -6.33 2.18 -10.03
C ALA A 191 -6.07 3.65 -9.68
N ILE A 192 -4.81 4.10 -9.81
CA ILE A 192 -4.42 5.49 -9.59
C ILE A 192 -5.04 6.41 -10.66
N HIS A 193 -4.99 6.02 -11.94
CA HIS A 193 -5.46 6.84 -13.06
C HIS A 193 -6.99 6.93 -13.14
N TRP A 194 -7.69 5.80 -12.97
CA TRP A 194 -9.16 5.76 -13.03
C TRP A 194 -9.84 5.94 -11.67
N HIS A 195 -9.07 6.18 -10.60
CA HIS A 195 -9.58 6.30 -9.23
C HIS A 195 -10.48 5.11 -8.81
N LEU A 196 -10.12 3.92 -9.28
CA LEU A 196 -10.87 2.70 -8.96
C LEU A 196 -10.71 2.39 -7.47
N ALA A 197 -11.84 2.19 -6.79
CA ALA A 197 -11.89 1.73 -5.42
C ALA A 197 -12.82 0.51 -5.36
N LEU A 198 -12.48 -0.48 -4.56
CA LEU A 198 -13.41 -1.56 -4.22
C LEU A 198 -14.46 -1.00 -3.22
N PRO A 199 -15.55 -1.72 -2.94
CA PRO A 199 -16.61 -1.21 -2.08
C PRO A 199 -16.24 -1.19 -0.59
N THR A 200 -16.32 -0.01 0.02
CA THR A 200 -16.13 0.16 1.48
C THR A 200 -17.33 -0.37 2.28
N PHE A 201 -17.05 -1.08 3.36
CA PHE A 201 -18.05 -1.37 4.39
C PHE A 201 -18.20 -0.14 5.29
N ALA A 202 -19.36 0.50 5.27
CA ALA A 202 -19.68 1.60 6.16
C ALA A 202 -20.94 1.30 6.96
N TRP A 203 -20.92 1.63 8.25
CA TRP A 203 -22.10 1.58 9.10
C TRP A 203 -23.07 2.67 8.64
N VAL A 204 -24.22 2.26 8.10
CA VAL A 204 -25.30 3.19 7.76
C VAL A 204 -26.27 3.21 8.91
N VAL A 205 -26.33 4.35 9.61
CA VAL A 205 -27.49 4.66 10.46
C VAL A 205 -28.65 4.93 9.50
N ILE A 206 -29.67 4.09 9.56
CA ILE A 206 -30.94 4.33 8.87
C ILE A 206 -31.75 5.20 9.85
N PRO A 207 -32.09 6.46 9.51
CA PRO A 207 -32.99 7.25 10.33
C PRO A 207 -34.29 6.47 10.54
N SER A 208 -34.80 6.45 11.76
CA SER A 208 -36.08 5.79 12.02
C SER A 208 -37.20 6.52 11.25
N ALA A 209 -38.25 5.80 10.85
CA ALA A 209 -39.38 6.40 10.10
C ALA A 209 -40.01 7.62 10.80
N SER A 210 -39.79 7.79 12.12
CA SER A 210 -40.23 8.94 12.91
C SER A 210 -39.47 10.24 12.62
N GLU A 211 -38.23 10.17 12.11
CA GLU A 211 -37.41 11.35 11.75
C GLU A 211 -37.58 11.76 10.27
N ALA A 212 -38.15 10.89 9.44
CA ALA A 212 -38.44 11.18 8.04
C ALA A 212 -39.77 11.92 7.84
N ALA A 213 -40.56 12.09 8.90
CA ALA A 213 -41.81 12.84 8.87
C ALA A 213 -41.53 14.36 8.82
N SER A 214 -42.21 15.06 7.91
CA SER A 214 -42.19 16.51 7.81
C SER A 214 -42.63 17.15 9.14
N PRO A 215 -42.11 18.33 9.54
CA PRO A 215 -42.53 19.01 10.77
C PRO A 215 -44.04 19.31 10.86
N ALA A 216 -44.78 19.18 9.76
CA ALA A 216 -46.25 19.26 9.75
C ALA A 216 -46.94 18.03 10.38
N ASP A 217 -46.35 16.83 10.31
CA ASP A 217 -46.96 15.59 10.78
C ASP A 217 -46.66 15.29 12.27
N GLN A 218 -45.65 15.94 12.85
CA GLN A 218 -45.30 15.77 14.28
C GLN A 218 -46.30 16.39 15.25
N LYS A 219 -47.21 17.26 14.78
CA LYS A 219 -48.20 17.94 15.64
C LYS A 219 -49.40 17.07 16.05
N VAL A 220 -49.53 15.85 15.52
CA VAL A 220 -50.73 15.00 15.74
C VAL A 220 -50.45 13.76 16.61
N ALA A 221 -49.20 13.50 17.02
CA ALA A 221 -48.89 12.34 17.84
C ALA A 221 -49.23 12.58 19.33
N PRO A 222 -49.99 11.67 20.01
CA PRO A 222 -50.24 11.76 21.44
C PRO A 222 -48.93 11.58 22.24
N PRO A 223 -48.84 12.14 23.47
CA PRO A 223 -47.60 12.12 24.25
C PRO A 223 -47.18 10.68 24.55
N ALA A 224 -45.98 10.31 24.07
CA ALA A 224 -45.39 9.00 24.31
C ALA A 224 -45.07 8.81 25.80
N SER A 225 -45.40 7.63 26.33
CA SER A 225 -45.04 7.16 27.68
C SER A 225 -43.52 7.13 27.91
N PRO A 226 -43.04 7.27 29.16
CA PRO A 226 -41.61 7.40 29.48
C PRO A 226 -40.89 6.04 29.45
N HIS A 227 -40.74 5.46 28.26
CA HIS A 227 -39.91 4.27 28.05
C HIS A 227 -38.82 4.58 27.02
N GLU A 228 -37.57 4.44 27.50
CA GLU A 228 -36.26 4.33 26.84
C GLU A 228 -36.18 4.69 25.33
N PRO A 229 -35.30 5.63 24.91
CA PRO A 229 -35.18 5.99 23.50
C PRO A 229 -34.80 4.76 22.64
N PRO A 230 -35.44 4.55 21.48
CA PRO A 230 -35.20 3.37 20.66
C PRO A 230 -33.76 3.36 20.16
N ARG A 231 -33.00 2.30 20.51
CA ARG A 231 -31.61 2.14 20.06
C ARG A 231 -31.56 2.11 18.52
N PRO A 232 -30.71 2.94 17.87
CA PRO A 232 -30.65 3.00 16.41
C PRO A 232 -30.24 1.62 15.85
N LYS A 233 -31.04 1.09 14.92
CA LYS A 233 -30.76 -0.19 14.24
C LYS A 233 -29.56 -0.01 13.32
N VAL A 234 -28.39 -0.44 13.77
CA VAL A 234 -27.17 -0.42 12.97
C VAL A 234 -27.13 -1.68 12.09
N ARG A 235 -27.06 -1.53 10.76
CA ARG A 235 -26.90 -2.65 9.81
C ARG A 235 -25.68 -2.41 8.92
N VAL A 236 -24.81 -3.42 8.79
CA VAL A 236 -23.68 -3.38 7.84
C VAL A 236 -24.26 -3.42 6.42
N ARG A 237 -23.91 -2.45 5.58
CA ARG A 237 -24.24 -2.47 4.16
C ARG A 237 -22.98 -2.17 3.35
N MET A 238 -22.76 -2.95 2.29
CA MET A 238 -21.70 -2.69 1.31
C MET A 238 -22.10 -1.46 0.48
N ILE A 239 -21.27 -0.42 0.44
CA ILE A 239 -21.57 0.83 -0.27
C ILE A 239 -20.60 0.98 -1.44
N ARG A 240 -21.12 1.31 -2.62
CA ARG A 240 -20.30 1.62 -3.81
C ARG A 240 -19.53 2.93 -3.60
N PRO A 241 -18.28 3.07 -4.11
CA PRO A 241 -17.42 4.23 -3.89
C PRO A 241 -18.06 5.59 -4.19
N GLU A 242 -18.86 5.69 -5.25
CA GLU A 242 -19.54 6.93 -5.66
C GLU A 242 -20.56 7.44 -4.63
N GLN A 243 -21.24 6.53 -3.93
CA GLN A 243 -22.24 6.88 -2.91
C GLN A 243 -21.58 7.33 -1.60
N SER A 244 -20.38 6.81 -1.28
CA SER A 244 -19.61 7.23 -0.12
C SER A 244 -19.12 8.68 -0.24
N ARG A 245 -18.63 9.09 -1.42
CA ARG A 245 -18.22 10.48 -1.68
C ARG A 245 -19.36 11.49 -1.59
N ARG A 246 -20.56 11.16 -2.10
CA ARG A 246 -21.75 12.02 -2.00
C ARG A 246 -22.24 12.23 -0.56
N ARG A 247 -22.03 11.26 0.34
CA ARG A 247 -22.44 11.38 1.75
C ARG A 247 -21.48 12.22 2.59
N LYS A 248 -20.18 12.21 2.28
CA LYS A 248 -19.17 13.01 2.99
C LYS A 248 -19.31 14.52 2.76
N ASN A 249 -20.03 14.92 1.71
CA ASN A 249 -20.27 16.31 1.33
C ASN A 249 -21.70 16.80 1.64
N ARG A 250 -22.50 16.04 2.41
CA ARG A 250 -23.75 16.59 2.95
C ARG A 250 -23.43 17.30 4.28
N PRO A 251 -23.82 18.58 4.43
CA PRO A 251 -23.60 19.35 5.65
C PRO A 251 -24.33 18.73 6.85
#